data_AF-X0W160-F1
#
_entry.id   AF-X0W160-F1
#
_cell.length_a   1.000
_cell.length_b   1.000
_cell.length_c   1.000
_cell.angle_alpha   90.00
_cell.angle_beta   90.00
_cell.angle_gamma   90.00
#
_symmetry.space_group_name_H-M   'P 1'
#
loop_
_entity.id
_entity.type
_entity.pdbx_description
1 polymer ?
#
loop_
_entity_poly.entity_id
_entity_poly.type
_entity_poly.pdbx_seq_one_letter_code
_entity_poly.pdbx_strand_id
1 'polypeptide(L)'
;MTSRFVRRAQWISRPRPLSGVFPLRGERRSDLSEDRNAFWYFRKTFELASAPREALAHASADGRYHLYVNGAFVGRGPARCDPAFQYFDTRDIAAHLRPGRNVVALLLHSYGRDMSWYQLPSRFHLAAFGCGSVFFQCDVVLADGSQVQIDSDDSWRCR
;
A
#
# COMPACT_ATOMS: atom_id res chain seq x y z
N MET A 1 8.85 -15.34 20.82
CA MET A 1 8.84 -13.87 20.90
C MET A 1 8.58 -13.34 19.50
N THR A 2 7.37 -12.84 19.23
CA THR A 2 7.02 -12.28 17.92
C THR A 2 7.74 -10.95 17.76
N SER A 3 8.60 -10.85 16.75
CA SER A 3 9.24 -9.58 16.38
C SER A 3 8.18 -8.49 16.22
N ARG A 4 8.36 -7.34 16.87
CA ARG A 4 7.45 -6.21 16.75
C ARG A 4 7.60 -5.61 15.35
N PHE A 5 6.51 -5.49 14.60
CA PHE A 5 6.53 -4.80 13.31
C PHE A 5 7.02 -3.36 13.48
N VAL A 6 8.09 -3.00 12.75
CA VAL A 6 8.63 -1.64 12.68
C VAL A 6 8.29 -1.07 11.31
N ARG A 7 7.51 0.00 11.31
CA ARG A 7 7.15 0.71 10.09
C ARG A 7 8.38 1.45 9.54
N ARG A 8 8.73 1.18 8.28
CA ARG A 8 9.77 1.85 7.50
C ARG A 8 9.20 2.51 6.24
N ALA A 9 8.17 1.91 5.63
CA ALA A 9 7.54 2.44 4.43
C ALA A 9 6.59 3.63 4.70
N GLN A 10 6.30 4.37 3.63
CA GLN A 10 5.42 5.53 3.63
C GLN A 10 4.10 5.21 2.92
N TRP A 11 3.03 5.90 3.31
CA TRP A 11 1.81 5.89 2.51
C TRP A 11 2.06 6.72 1.26
N ILE A 12 1.89 6.10 0.09
CA ILE A 12 2.02 6.77 -1.20
C ILE A 12 0.63 6.93 -1.80
N SER A 13 0.42 8.04 -2.50
CA SER A 13 -0.89 8.39 -3.04
C SER A 13 -0.78 8.70 -4.53
N ARG A 14 -1.91 8.68 -5.22
CA ARG A 14 -2.01 9.29 -6.55
C ARG A 14 -1.51 10.74 -6.52
N PRO A 15 -0.91 11.25 -7.62
CA PRO A 15 -0.60 12.66 -7.74
C PRO A 15 -1.86 13.50 -7.51
N ARG A 16 -1.81 14.38 -6.51
CA ARG A 16 -2.90 15.30 -6.19
C ARG A 16 -2.34 16.68 -5.88
N PRO A 17 -3.08 17.76 -6.19
CA PRO A 17 -2.77 19.05 -5.61
C PRO A 17 -2.88 18.93 -4.09
N LEU A 18 -1.78 19.11 -3.36
CA LEU A 18 -1.87 19.34 -1.93
C LEU A 18 -2.53 20.72 -1.77
N SER A 19 -3.84 20.78 -1.57
CA SER A 19 -4.46 22.01 -1.09
C SER A 19 -3.79 22.31 0.24
N GLY A 20 -2.94 23.33 0.31
CA GLY A 20 -2.20 23.73 1.51
C GLY A 20 -3.07 24.10 2.73
N VAL A 21 -4.39 23.96 2.58
CA VAL A 21 -5.39 24.04 3.63
C VAL A 21 -5.66 22.62 4.12
N PHE A 22 -4.95 22.21 5.18
CA PHE A 22 -5.45 21.12 6.01
C PHE A 22 -6.66 21.66 6.76
N PRO A 23 -7.87 21.08 6.60
CA PRO A 23 -9.03 21.59 7.31
C PRO A 23 -8.83 21.39 8.82
N LEU A 24 -8.53 22.48 9.53
CA LEU A 24 -8.35 22.52 10.99
C LEU A 24 -9.67 22.27 11.74
N ARG A 25 -10.80 22.35 11.03
CA ARG A 25 -12.14 21.96 11.49
C ARG A 25 -12.64 20.84 10.60
N GLY A 26 -13.56 20.00 11.08
CA GLY A 26 -14.05 18.77 10.42
C GLY A 26 -14.79 18.95 9.09
N GLU A 27 -14.31 19.82 8.21
CA GLU A 27 -14.70 19.95 6.82
C GLU A 27 -14.19 18.74 6.04
N ARG A 28 -15.07 18.16 5.23
CA ARG A 28 -14.74 17.07 4.32
C ARG A 28 -13.87 17.61 3.20
N ARG A 29 -12.82 16.88 2.85
CA ARG A 29 -11.95 17.18 1.70
C ARG A 29 -12.79 17.32 0.42
N SER A 30 -12.59 18.39 -0.34
CA SER A 30 -13.33 18.69 -1.58
C SER A 30 -12.87 17.85 -2.78
N ASP A 31 -11.68 17.26 -2.72
CA ASP A 31 -11.09 16.41 -3.75
C ASP A 31 -11.51 14.93 -3.66
N LEU A 32 -12.31 14.56 -2.65
CA LEU A 32 -12.85 13.20 -2.50
C LEU A 32 -13.74 12.76 -3.67
N SER A 33 -14.28 13.70 -4.45
CA SER A 33 -15.09 13.41 -5.63
C SER A 33 -14.31 12.69 -6.73
N GLU A 34 -13.02 13.01 -6.91
CA GLU A 34 -12.15 12.36 -7.90
C GLU A 34 -11.79 10.93 -7.49
N ASP A 35 -11.73 10.69 -6.18
CA ASP A 35 -11.43 9.36 -5.63
C ASP A 35 -12.69 8.49 -5.45
N ARG A 36 -13.87 9.00 -5.84
CA ARG A 36 -15.14 8.27 -5.72
C ARG A 36 -15.23 7.16 -6.75
N ASN A 37 -15.23 5.91 -6.28
CA ASN A 37 -15.23 4.72 -7.13
C ASN A 37 -14.09 4.74 -8.17
N ALA A 38 -12.92 5.20 -7.76
CA ALA A 38 -11.74 5.31 -8.60
C ALA A 38 -10.83 4.08 -8.46
N PHE A 39 -10.07 3.80 -9.51
CA PHE A 39 -9.06 2.76 -9.52
C PHE A 39 -7.69 3.34 -9.84
N TRP A 40 -6.69 2.96 -9.06
CA TRP A 40 -5.32 3.46 -9.20
C TRP A 40 -4.32 2.32 -9.21
N TYR A 41 -3.31 2.41 -10.06
CA TYR A 41 -2.28 1.39 -10.22
C TYR A 41 -0.96 1.88 -9.66
N PHE A 42 -0.46 1.20 -8.63
CA PHE A 42 0.86 1.43 -8.07
C PHE A 42 1.80 0.32 -8.52
N ARG A 43 3.01 0.66 -8.96
CA ARG A 43 4.02 -0.34 -9.29
C ARG A 43 5.42 0.06 -8.87
N LYS A 44 6.21 -0.96 -8.55
CA LYS A 44 7.65 -0.87 -8.32
C LYS A 44 8.37 -1.97 -9.08
N THR A 45 9.46 -1.60 -9.72
CA THR A 45 10.41 -2.53 -10.33
C THR A 45 11.67 -2.54 -9.48
N PHE A 46 12.24 -3.73 -9.27
CA PHE A 46 13.47 -3.94 -8.53
C PHE A 46 14.19 -5.18 -9.05
N GLU A 47 15.46 -5.32 -8.69
CA GLU A 47 16.31 -6.45 -9.08
C GLU A 47 16.68 -7.26 -7.84
N LEU A 48 16.72 -8.59 -7.97
CA LEU A 48 17.22 -9.49 -6.94
C LEU A 48 18.46 -10.23 -7.46
N ALA A 49 19.52 -10.31 -6.65
CA ALA A 49 20.75 -10.98 -7.06
C ALA A 49 20.60 -12.51 -7.18
N SER A 50 19.69 -13.10 -6.40
CA SER A 50 19.43 -14.53 -6.37
C SER A 50 17.96 -14.80 -6.03
N ALA A 51 17.56 -16.08 -5.98
CA ALA A 51 16.20 -16.45 -5.63
C ALA A 51 15.95 -16.17 -4.13
N PRO A 52 14.79 -15.63 -3.75
CA PRO A 52 14.46 -15.42 -2.35
C PRO A 52 14.09 -16.74 -1.68
N ARG A 53 14.51 -16.87 -0.42
CA ARG A 53 14.07 -17.93 0.49
C ARG A 53 12.75 -17.57 1.16
N GLU A 54 12.57 -16.30 1.47
CA GLU A 54 11.38 -15.75 2.14
C GLU A 54 11.20 -14.29 1.68
N ALA A 55 9.95 -13.84 1.52
CA ALA A 55 9.65 -12.46 1.20
C ALA A 55 8.33 -12.04 1.86
N LEU A 56 8.40 -11.51 3.08
CA LEU A 56 7.23 -11.12 3.84
C LEU A 56 6.76 -9.73 3.43
N ALA A 57 5.69 -9.69 2.66
CA ALA A 57 5.05 -8.46 2.21
C ALA A 57 3.90 -8.07 3.14
N HIS A 58 3.96 -6.84 3.63
CA HIS A 58 2.93 -6.16 4.41
C HIS A 58 2.24 -5.12 3.54
N ALA A 59 0.94 -5.27 3.30
CA ALA A 59 0.20 -4.41 2.38
C ALA A 59 -1.11 -3.89 2.98
N SER A 60 -1.38 -2.61 2.77
CA SER A 60 -2.62 -1.94 3.14
C SER A 60 -3.03 -0.91 2.09
N ALA A 61 -4.26 -0.46 2.19
CA ALA A 61 -4.81 0.59 1.34
C ALA A 61 -5.95 1.33 2.05
N ASP A 62 -6.17 2.59 1.67
CA ASP A 62 -7.43 3.27 1.95
C ASP A 62 -8.47 2.87 0.88
N GLY A 63 -9.35 1.95 1.27
CA GLY A 63 -10.28 1.27 0.36
C GLY A 63 -9.94 -0.21 0.27
N ARG A 64 -9.69 -0.72 -0.93
CA ARG A 64 -9.25 -2.10 -1.17
C ARG A 64 -8.12 -2.16 -2.17
N TYR A 65 -7.25 -3.15 -2.05
CA TYR A 65 -6.21 -3.44 -3.03
C TYR A 65 -6.27 -4.89 -3.51
N HIS A 66 -5.79 -5.10 -4.73
CA HIS A 66 -5.30 -6.38 -5.22
C HIS A 66 -3.78 -6.31 -5.39
N LEU A 67 -3.05 -7.27 -4.82
CA LEU A 67 -1.60 -7.39 -4.91
C LEU A 67 -1.23 -8.35 -6.03
N TYR A 68 -0.34 -7.90 -6.90
CA TYR A 68 0.25 -8.68 -7.97
C TYR A 68 1.77 -8.68 -7.86
N VAL A 69 2.38 -9.82 -8.16
CA VAL A 69 3.84 -9.99 -8.22
C VAL A 69 4.18 -10.67 -9.54
N ASN A 70 5.00 -10.04 -10.36
CA ASN A 70 5.35 -10.49 -11.70
C ASN A 70 4.13 -10.86 -12.58
N GLY A 71 3.02 -10.14 -12.40
CA GLY A 71 1.76 -10.36 -13.11
C GLY A 71 0.83 -11.41 -12.49
N ALA A 72 1.31 -12.22 -11.55
CA ALA A 72 0.48 -13.20 -10.83
C ALA A 72 -0.29 -12.52 -9.68
N PHE A 73 -1.58 -12.84 -9.55
CA PHE A 73 -2.40 -12.38 -8.42
C PHE A 73 -1.99 -13.13 -7.14
N VAL A 74 -1.70 -12.36 -6.08
CA VAL A 74 -1.25 -12.91 -4.78
C VAL A 74 -2.36 -12.84 -3.74
N GLY A 75 -3.15 -11.78 -3.76
CA GLY A 75 -4.20 -11.61 -2.76
C GLY A 75 -4.86 -10.24 -2.80
N ARG A 76 -5.83 -10.06 -1.91
CA ARG A 76 -6.60 -8.83 -1.76
C ARG A 76 -6.68 -8.40 -0.30
N GLY A 77 -6.88 -7.11 -0.09
CA GLY A 77 -6.96 -6.53 1.24
C GLY A 77 -7.30 -5.05 1.23
N PRO A 78 -7.04 -4.34 2.35
CA PRO A 78 -6.89 -4.95 3.67
C PRO A 78 -8.23 -5.53 4.15
N ALA A 79 -8.19 -6.32 5.23
CA ALA A 79 -9.39 -6.61 6.01
C ALA A 79 -10.08 -5.31 6.46
N ARG A 80 -11.40 -5.37 6.63
CA ARG A 80 -12.18 -4.23 7.14
C ARG A 80 -11.69 -3.83 8.54
N CYS A 81 -11.47 -2.54 8.73
CA CYS A 81 -10.95 -1.96 9.97
C CYS A 81 -11.50 -0.54 10.16
N ASP A 82 -11.42 -0.06 11.40
CA ASP A 82 -11.57 1.36 11.69
C ASP A 82 -10.31 2.10 11.17
N PRO A 83 -10.43 3.23 10.45
CA PRO A 83 -9.28 4.01 10.01
C PRO A 83 -8.33 4.44 11.14
N ALA A 84 -8.81 4.57 12.38
CA ALA A 84 -7.96 4.83 13.55
C ALA A 84 -7.07 3.64 13.91
N PHE A 85 -7.43 2.44 13.47
CA PHE A 85 -6.71 1.18 13.67
C PHE A 85 -6.52 0.48 12.32
N GLN A 86 -5.92 1.18 11.37
CA GLN A 86 -5.73 0.68 10.01
C GLN A 86 -4.93 -0.63 9.98
N TYR A 87 -5.52 -1.67 9.39
CA TYR A 87 -4.88 -2.99 9.27
C TYR A 87 -4.03 -3.08 8.01
N PHE A 88 -3.03 -3.95 8.05
CA PHE A 88 -2.33 -4.46 6.89
C PHE A 88 -2.41 -5.98 6.90
N ASP A 89 -2.32 -6.59 5.72
CA ASP A 89 -2.16 -8.03 5.62
C ASP A 89 -0.68 -8.37 5.45
N THR A 90 -0.26 -9.51 6.00
CA THR A 90 1.08 -10.07 5.78
C THR A 90 0.97 -11.30 4.88
N ARG A 91 1.80 -11.37 3.83
CA ARG A 91 1.84 -12.51 2.90
C ARG A 91 3.29 -12.81 2.51
N ASP A 92 3.67 -14.07 2.53
CA ASP A 92 4.93 -14.49 1.92
C ASP A 92 4.74 -14.54 0.39
N ILE A 93 5.55 -13.76 -0.33
CA ILE A 93 5.52 -13.63 -1.79
C ILE A 93 6.74 -14.27 -2.46
N ALA A 94 7.60 -14.98 -1.71
CA ALA A 94 8.85 -15.53 -2.23
C ALA A 94 8.64 -16.40 -3.49
N ALA A 95 7.60 -17.23 -3.48
CA ALA A 95 7.25 -18.12 -4.59
C ALA A 95 6.89 -17.39 -5.91
N HIS A 96 6.62 -16.09 -5.86
CA HIS A 96 6.31 -15.28 -7.05
C HIS A 96 7.48 -14.43 -7.54
N LEU A 97 8.59 -14.42 -6.80
CA LEU A 97 9.80 -13.66 -7.12
C LEU A 97 10.83 -14.55 -7.81
N ARG A 98 11.77 -13.92 -8.52
CA ARG A 98 12.83 -14.60 -9.29
C ARG A 98 14.16 -13.84 -9.24
N PRO A 99 15.30 -14.45 -9.56
CA PRO A 99 16.53 -13.71 -9.82
C PRO A 99 16.34 -12.68 -10.95
N GLY A 100 17.04 -11.55 -10.85
CA GLY A 100 16.94 -10.43 -11.78
C GLY A 100 15.66 -9.62 -11.57
N ARG A 101 15.04 -9.22 -12.68
CA ARG A 101 13.99 -8.19 -12.69
C ARG A 101 12.66 -8.71 -12.17
N ASN A 102 12.15 -8.04 -11.14
CA ASN A 102 10.85 -8.27 -10.54
C ASN A 102 9.98 -7.01 -10.57
N VAL A 103 8.66 -7.23 -10.52
CA VAL A 103 7.66 -6.17 -10.41
C VAL A 103 6.65 -6.53 -9.33
N VAL A 104 6.42 -5.62 -8.40
CA VAL A 104 5.27 -5.64 -7.50
C VAL A 104 4.28 -4.57 -7.95
N ALA A 105 3.00 -4.90 -7.95
CA ALA A 105 1.94 -3.96 -8.27
C ALA A 105 0.76 -4.06 -7.30
N LEU A 106 0.16 -2.92 -6.97
CA LEU A 106 -1.12 -2.86 -6.25
C LEU A 106 -2.15 -2.16 -7.14
N LEU A 107 -3.26 -2.83 -7.41
CA LEU A 107 -4.47 -2.20 -7.95
C LEU A 107 -5.34 -1.76 -6.78
N LEU A 108 -5.44 -0.46 -6.56
CA LEU A 108 -6.30 0.16 -5.56
C LEU A 108 -7.70 0.40 -6.12
N HIS A 109 -8.72 0.11 -5.32
CA HIS A 109 -10.08 0.60 -5.47
C HIS A 109 -10.37 1.56 -4.32
N SER A 110 -10.49 2.84 -4.65
CA SER A 110 -10.91 3.86 -3.70
C SER A 110 -12.41 4.09 -3.78
N TYR A 111 -13.06 4.08 -2.63
CA TYR A 111 -14.51 4.33 -2.56
C TYR A 111 -14.84 5.83 -2.62
N GLY A 112 -13.98 6.69 -2.06
CA GLY A 112 -14.15 8.14 -2.00
C GLY A 112 -15.38 8.63 -1.24
N ARG A 113 -16.06 7.75 -0.49
CA ARG A 113 -17.22 8.06 0.35
C ARG A 113 -17.42 7.01 1.42
N ASP A 114 -18.12 7.38 2.50
CA ASP A 114 -18.57 6.42 3.51
C ASP A 114 -19.50 5.36 2.92
N MET A 115 -19.35 4.12 3.39
CA MET A 115 -20.15 2.96 3.05
C MET A 115 -20.46 2.16 4.32
N SER A 116 -21.41 1.23 4.28
CA SER A 116 -21.74 0.40 5.46
C SER A 116 -20.60 -0.48 5.97
N TRP A 117 -19.51 -0.62 5.21
CA TRP A 117 -18.32 -1.44 5.51
C TRP A 117 -16.99 -0.69 5.36
N TYR A 118 -17.05 0.63 5.18
CA TYR A 118 -15.89 1.49 4.98
C TYR A 118 -16.20 2.90 5.48
N GLN A 119 -15.28 3.45 6.26
CA GLN A 119 -15.38 4.81 6.75
C GLN A 119 -14.23 5.63 6.15
N LEU A 120 -14.54 6.82 5.65
CA LEU A 120 -13.53 7.77 5.23
C LEU A 120 -12.60 8.10 6.43
N PRO A 121 -11.27 8.10 6.23
CA PRO A 121 -10.39 8.66 7.24
C PRO A 121 -10.82 10.10 7.57
N SER A 122 -10.80 10.45 8.85
CA SER A 122 -11.20 11.79 9.31
C SER A 122 -10.13 12.42 10.19
N ARG A 123 -10.13 13.76 10.25
CA ARG A 123 -9.25 14.58 11.10
C ARG A 123 -7.77 14.25 10.87
N PHE A 124 -7.04 13.86 11.93
CA PHE A 124 -5.60 13.61 11.90
C PHE A 124 -5.19 12.44 11.00
N HIS A 125 -6.08 11.46 10.75
CA HIS A 125 -5.76 10.31 9.89
C HIS A 125 -5.65 10.71 8.41
N LEU A 126 -6.40 11.74 7.98
CA LEU A 126 -6.31 12.30 6.62
C LEU A 126 -4.92 12.87 6.30
N ALA A 127 -4.17 13.29 7.33
CA ALA A 127 -2.81 13.78 7.17
C ALA A 127 -1.80 12.64 6.98
N ALA A 128 -2.13 11.43 7.43
CA ALA A 128 -1.28 10.25 7.32
C ALA A 128 -1.57 9.40 6.06
N PHE A 129 -2.83 9.26 5.68
CA PHE A 129 -3.29 8.54 4.49
C PHE A 129 -4.72 8.96 4.12
N GLY A 130 -5.17 8.66 2.90
CA GLY A 130 -6.52 9.00 2.46
C GLY A 130 -6.88 8.36 1.13
N CYS A 131 -8.02 8.78 0.58
CA CYS A 131 -8.57 8.15 -0.61
C CYS A 131 -7.53 8.21 -1.74
N GLY A 132 -7.26 7.06 -2.37
CA GLY A 132 -6.21 6.94 -3.38
C GLY A 132 -4.82 6.60 -2.84
N SER A 133 -4.66 6.21 -1.56
CA SER A 133 -3.37 5.85 -0.97
C SER A 133 -3.18 4.35 -0.74
N VAL A 134 -1.95 3.87 -0.89
CA VAL A 134 -1.50 2.51 -0.54
C VAL A 134 -0.27 2.53 0.36
N PHE A 135 -0.08 1.42 1.07
CA PHE A 135 1.11 1.14 1.87
C PHE A 135 1.62 -0.25 1.49
N PHE A 136 2.94 -0.36 1.30
CA PHE A 136 3.61 -1.62 1.04
C PHE A 136 4.98 -1.63 1.72
N GLN A 137 5.28 -2.65 2.50
CA GLN A 137 6.61 -2.89 3.07
C GLN A 137 6.93 -4.36 2.93
N CYS A 138 8.07 -4.69 2.35
CA CYS A 138 8.48 -6.07 2.18
C CYS A 138 9.94 -6.25 2.53
N ASP A 139 10.22 -7.25 3.35
CA ASP A 139 11.56 -7.70 3.67
C ASP A 139 11.80 -9.02 2.93
N VAL A 140 12.78 -9.03 2.03
CA VAL A 140 13.14 -10.19 1.21
C VAL A 140 14.44 -10.77 1.75
N VAL A 141 14.44 -12.05 2.08
CA VAL A 141 15.64 -12.80 2.47
C VAL A 141 16.08 -13.66 1.29
N LEU A 142 17.27 -13.40 0.77
CA LEU A 142 17.86 -14.13 -0.36
C LEU A 142 18.46 -15.47 0.09
N ALA A 143 18.77 -16.34 -0.87
CA ALA A 143 19.33 -17.67 -0.59
C ALA A 143 20.69 -17.63 0.14
N ASP A 144 21.46 -16.55 -0.05
CA ASP A 144 22.74 -16.29 0.63
C ASP A 144 22.58 -15.66 2.02
N GLY A 145 21.34 -15.40 2.46
CA GLY A 145 21.00 -14.75 3.72
C GLY A 145 21.04 -13.23 3.68
N SER A 146 21.43 -12.61 2.56
CA SER A 146 21.34 -11.16 2.39
C SER A 146 19.88 -10.71 2.34
N GLN A 147 19.63 -9.46 2.75
CA GLN A 147 18.29 -8.90 2.84
C GLN A 147 18.11 -7.74 1.87
N VAL A 148 16.96 -7.72 1.19
CA VAL A 148 16.55 -6.63 0.31
C VAL A 148 15.22 -6.08 0.80
N GLN A 149 15.16 -4.76 0.97
CA GLN A 149 13.98 -4.06 1.45
C GLN A 149 13.25 -3.40 0.28
N ILE A 150 11.95 -3.66 0.17
CA ILE A 150 11.08 -3.09 -0.86
C ILE A 150 9.92 -2.37 -0.18
N ASP A 151 10.05 -1.05 -0.10
CA ASP A 151 9.11 -0.20 0.63
C ASP A 151 8.40 0.78 -0.32
N SER A 152 7.17 1.15 0.02
CA SER A 152 6.44 2.22 -0.64
C SER A 152 7.05 3.59 -0.29
N ASP A 153 7.46 4.29 -1.34
CA ASP A 153 8.08 5.62 -1.33
C ASP A 153 7.79 6.35 -2.67
N ASP A 154 8.33 7.55 -2.85
CA ASP A 154 8.11 8.39 -4.04
C ASP A 154 8.69 7.80 -5.34
N SER A 155 9.47 6.73 -5.27
CA SER A 155 10.01 6.07 -6.47
C SER A 155 9.01 5.10 -7.13
N TRP A 156 7.89 4.82 -6.46
CA TRP A 156 6.79 4.06 -7.02
C TRP A 156 6.08 4.84 -8.10
N ARG A 157 5.69 4.16 -9.18
CA ARG A 157 4.88 4.78 -10.23
C ARG A 157 3.41 4.59 -9.91
N CYS A 158 2.64 5.66 -10.00
CA CYS A 158 1.18 5.66 -9.90
C CYS A 158 0.56 6.05 -11.25
N ARG A 159 -0.54 5.41 -11.64
CA ARG A 159 -1.35 5.73 -12.84
C ARG A 159 -2.82 5.47 -12.60
#